data_AF-A0A0R2AE15-F1
#
_entry.id   AF-A0A0R2AE15-F1
#
_cell.length_a   1.000
_cell.length_b   1.000
_cell.length_c   1.000
_cell.angle_alpha   90.00
_cell.angle_beta   90.00
_cell.angle_gamma   90.00
#
_symmetry.space_group_name_H-M   'P 1'
#
loop_
_entity.id
_entity.type
_entity.pdbx_description
1 polymer ?
#
loop_
_entity_poly.entity_id
_entity_poly.type
_entity_poly.pdbx_seq_one_letter_code
_entity_poly.pdbx_strand_id
1 'polypeptide(L)'
;MDIGTTSIKVIIAEYVKGQLNIIGSGNTLSAGLNRGVIVDIDQVVDAIKDAVKQAEDKAGVDITDVIVGLPANMLQIEKCQGMISIGDDANRAKEITDEDVQRVTEAALVQNLPPERDVIDIAPDEFVVDDFEGIRDPRGMVGVRLEMKGVMYTGPKTILYNTKKCVERAGLRVQEIVVAPIATAQLALDEGEKDFGAIVIDLGGGQTTAAVVHDHKLKYTYVDQEGGDFVTRDISVVLNTSVENAESLKRNYGLALASGASSEETFTVQVVGKQEPRMVTEEFLAQIIQARLEQIFGKIAQALGKVGALDLPGGIILTGGMADLPGIAELAEEIFGVNVRIFRSNEMGLRIPSYTQVLGLVTYVALQNEVALVVKHTIDKKLGTSNVNAYRNEQVKDRQAEVQSEELDDYEEAADYPNEEKKGGFFSKIKNMMAGLFDED
;
A
#
# COMPACT_ATOMS: atom_id res chain seq x y z
N MET A 1 -6.53 -5.01 2.54
CA MET A 1 -6.25 -6.01 3.60
C MET A 1 -4.77 -6.30 3.63
N ASP A 2 -4.19 -6.19 4.82
CA ASP A 2 -2.81 -6.57 5.12
C ASP A 2 -2.81 -7.83 6.00
N ILE A 3 -2.21 -8.92 5.50
CA ILE A 3 -2.07 -10.19 6.21
C ILE A 3 -0.68 -10.23 6.86
N GLY A 4 -0.52 -9.50 7.96
CA GLY A 4 0.74 -9.39 8.70
C GLY A 4 1.02 -10.59 9.60
N THR A 5 2.30 -10.79 9.95
CA THR A 5 2.72 -11.86 10.88
C THR A 5 2.19 -11.66 12.31
N THR A 6 2.14 -10.42 12.79
CA THR A 6 1.65 -10.11 14.15
C THR A 6 0.14 -9.84 14.17
N SER A 7 -0.39 -9.28 13.09
CA SER A 7 -1.79 -8.87 13.02
C SER A 7 -2.28 -8.79 11.58
N ILE A 8 -3.55 -9.11 11.38
CA ILE A 8 -4.27 -8.91 10.11
C ILE A 8 -5.07 -7.61 10.23
N LYS A 9 -4.89 -6.70 9.26
CA LYS A 9 -5.57 -5.40 9.22
C LYS A 9 -6.47 -5.28 8.02
N VAL A 10 -7.70 -4.85 8.26
CA VAL A 10 -8.69 -4.54 7.24
C VAL A 10 -9.12 -3.10 7.40
N ILE A 11 -9.18 -2.38 6.29
CA ILE A 11 -9.72 -1.03 6.21
C ILE A 11 -10.82 -1.05 5.16
N ILE A 12 -11.94 -0.45 5.51
CA ILE A 12 -13.00 -0.09 4.57
C ILE A 12 -12.95 1.43 4.46
N ALA A 13 -12.82 1.93 3.24
CA ALA A 13 -12.63 3.35 2.98
C ALA A 13 -13.29 3.75 1.67
N GLU A 14 -13.69 5.02 1.61
CA GLU A 14 -14.13 5.70 0.39
C GLU A 14 -13.01 6.61 -0.10
N TYR A 15 -12.85 6.70 -1.41
CA TYR A 15 -11.90 7.64 -2.02
C TYR A 15 -12.67 8.62 -2.90
N VAL A 16 -12.76 9.87 -2.46
CA VAL A 16 -13.57 10.91 -3.11
C VAL A 16 -12.72 12.15 -3.35
N LYS A 17 -12.61 12.57 -4.61
CA LYS A 17 -11.92 13.82 -5.02
C LYS A 17 -10.51 13.98 -4.43
N GLY A 18 -9.74 12.88 -4.38
CA GLY A 18 -8.37 12.91 -3.86
C GLY A 18 -8.26 12.69 -2.34
N GLN A 19 -9.37 12.60 -1.63
CA GLN A 19 -9.40 12.39 -0.18
C GLN A 19 -9.80 10.95 0.14
N LEU A 20 -9.06 10.34 1.07
CA LEU A 20 -9.35 9.04 1.64
C LEU A 20 -10.21 9.25 2.89
N ASN A 21 -11.38 8.64 2.93
CA ASN A 21 -12.27 8.65 4.10
C ASN A 21 -12.39 7.24 4.67
N ILE A 22 -11.93 7.05 5.90
CA ILE A 22 -11.94 5.75 6.56
C ILE A 22 -13.29 5.56 7.25
N ILE A 23 -14.06 4.57 6.78
CA ILE A 23 -15.39 4.27 7.33
C ILE A 23 -15.36 3.10 8.32
N GLY A 24 -14.43 2.16 8.16
CA GLY A 24 -14.28 1.02 9.07
C GLY A 24 -12.86 0.51 9.14
N SER A 25 -12.50 -0.04 10.30
CA SER A 25 -11.18 -0.66 10.49
C SER A 25 -11.23 -1.86 11.42
N GLY A 26 -10.58 -2.95 11.03
CA GLY A 26 -10.43 -4.15 11.84
C GLY A 26 -8.96 -4.49 12.02
N ASN A 27 -8.61 -4.99 13.21
CA ASN A 27 -7.25 -5.40 13.52
C ASN A 27 -7.31 -6.58 14.49
N THR A 28 -6.91 -7.75 14.01
CA THR A 28 -6.92 -8.99 14.79
C THR A 28 -5.51 -9.51 14.90
N LEU A 29 -5.15 -10.06 16.07
CA LEU A 29 -3.89 -10.78 16.22
C LEU A 29 -3.83 -11.92 15.21
N SER A 30 -2.70 -12.03 14.54
CA SER A 30 -2.51 -13.04 13.52
C SER A 30 -2.00 -14.33 14.14
N ALA A 31 -2.44 -15.45 13.58
CA ALA A 31 -1.95 -16.78 13.91
C ALA A 31 -1.82 -17.56 12.59
N GLY A 32 -0.88 -18.49 12.52
CA GLY A 32 -0.64 -19.26 11.29
C GLY A 32 0.22 -18.56 10.24
N LEU A 33 0.84 -17.41 10.55
CA LEU A 33 1.94 -16.84 9.76
C LEU A 33 3.28 -17.04 10.44
N ASN A 34 4.31 -17.25 9.62
CA ASN A 34 5.70 -17.22 10.03
C ASN A 34 6.46 -16.41 9.00
N ARG A 35 7.10 -15.30 9.42
CA ARG A 35 8.04 -14.58 8.54
C ARG A 35 7.41 -14.13 7.21
N GLY A 36 6.18 -13.61 7.28
CA GLY A 36 5.41 -13.19 6.11
C GLY A 36 4.85 -14.31 5.24
N VAL A 37 5.08 -15.59 5.59
CA VAL A 37 4.56 -16.75 4.86
C VAL A 37 3.48 -17.44 5.68
N ILE A 38 2.37 -17.77 5.03
CA ILE A 38 1.26 -18.51 5.64
C ILE A 38 1.68 -19.99 5.80
N VAL A 39 1.67 -20.46 7.05
CA VAL A 39 2.01 -21.84 7.43
C VAL A 39 0.80 -22.64 7.91
N ASP A 40 -0.25 -21.97 8.40
CA ASP A 40 -1.54 -22.57 8.75
C ASP A 40 -2.68 -21.75 8.14
N ILE A 41 -3.38 -22.35 7.16
CA ILE A 41 -4.45 -21.66 6.43
C ILE A 41 -5.67 -21.43 7.33
N ASP A 42 -6.01 -22.37 8.21
CA ASP A 42 -7.25 -22.31 8.98
C ASP A 42 -7.19 -21.19 10.01
N GLN A 43 -6.05 -21.08 10.72
CA GLN A 43 -5.81 -19.99 11.68
C GLN A 43 -5.85 -18.61 11.02
N VAL A 44 -5.28 -18.49 9.82
CA VAL A 44 -5.31 -17.23 9.07
C VAL A 44 -6.72 -16.90 8.59
N VAL A 45 -7.49 -17.89 8.14
CA VAL A 45 -8.88 -17.70 7.71
C VAL A 45 -9.74 -17.16 8.86
N ASP A 46 -9.61 -17.72 10.05
CA ASP A 46 -10.36 -17.27 11.22
C ASP A 46 -9.96 -15.84 11.62
N ALA A 47 -8.66 -15.54 11.65
CA ALA A 47 -8.17 -14.19 11.93
C ALA A 47 -8.62 -13.15 10.87
N ILE A 48 -8.72 -13.55 9.59
CA ILE A 48 -9.29 -12.71 8.52
C ILE A 48 -10.76 -12.43 8.81
N LYS A 49 -11.57 -13.45 9.10
CA LYS A 49 -13.01 -13.27 9.39
C LYS A 49 -13.24 -12.33 10.56
N ASP A 50 -12.45 -12.47 11.62
CA ASP A 50 -12.54 -11.59 12.79
C ASP A 50 -12.16 -10.14 12.45
N ALA A 51 -11.10 -9.94 11.66
CA ALA A 51 -10.68 -8.59 11.25
C ALA A 51 -11.71 -7.95 10.30
N VAL A 52 -12.28 -8.72 9.37
CA VAL A 52 -13.34 -8.27 8.46
C VAL A 52 -14.58 -7.87 9.24
N LYS A 53 -15.06 -8.74 10.14
CA LYS A 53 -16.23 -8.46 10.97
C LYS A 53 -16.05 -7.19 11.81
N GLN A 54 -14.89 -6.98 12.42
CA GLN A 54 -14.61 -5.73 13.15
C GLN A 54 -14.66 -4.48 12.26
N ALA A 55 -14.26 -4.60 10.99
CA ALA A 55 -14.29 -3.49 10.05
C ALA A 55 -15.74 -3.22 9.58
N GLU A 56 -16.48 -4.27 9.24
CA GLU A 56 -17.91 -4.23 8.84
C GLU A 56 -18.79 -3.66 9.96
N ASP A 57 -18.64 -4.14 11.21
CA ASP A 57 -19.38 -3.66 12.37
C ASP A 57 -19.19 -2.15 12.59
N LYS A 58 -17.98 -1.63 12.33
CA LYS A 58 -17.67 -0.20 12.46
C LYS A 58 -18.16 0.64 11.28
N ALA A 59 -18.15 0.06 10.07
CA ALA A 59 -18.60 0.73 8.86
C ALA A 59 -20.12 0.66 8.66
N GLY A 60 -20.79 -0.30 9.30
CA GLY A 60 -22.21 -0.58 9.09
C GLY A 60 -22.52 -1.16 7.71
N VAL A 61 -21.54 -1.81 7.06
CA VAL A 61 -21.68 -2.40 5.72
C VAL A 61 -21.00 -3.77 5.68
N ASP A 62 -21.56 -4.69 4.90
CA ASP A 62 -20.94 -5.98 4.60
C ASP A 62 -20.07 -5.87 3.33
N ILE A 63 -18.90 -6.51 3.32
CA ILE A 63 -17.98 -6.50 2.18
C ILE A 63 -17.91 -7.88 1.52
N THR A 64 -17.74 -7.91 0.19
CA THR A 64 -17.62 -9.17 -0.56
C THR A 64 -16.35 -9.26 -1.40
N ASP A 65 -15.68 -8.14 -1.66
CA ASP A 65 -14.45 -8.05 -2.43
C ASP A 65 -13.37 -7.32 -1.61
N VAL A 66 -12.11 -7.69 -1.83
CA VAL A 66 -10.98 -7.10 -1.10
C VAL A 66 -9.73 -6.94 -1.96
N ILE A 67 -9.03 -5.84 -1.76
CA ILE A 67 -7.65 -5.62 -2.23
C ILE A 67 -6.71 -6.22 -1.18
N VAL A 68 -5.83 -7.12 -1.57
CA VAL A 68 -4.88 -7.79 -0.65
C VAL A 68 -3.44 -7.43 -0.97
N GLY A 69 -2.67 -7.10 0.07
CA GLY A 69 -1.23 -6.86 -0.05
C GLY A 69 -0.45 -8.16 -0.03
N LEU A 70 0.49 -8.31 -0.98
CA LEU A 70 1.43 -9.42 -1.05
C LEU A 70 2.81 -8.97 -0.55
N PRO A 71 3.43 -9.69 0.39
CA PRO A 71 4.74 -9.30 0.89
C PRO A 71 5.84 -9.55 -0.16
N ALA A 72 6.99 -8.90 0.00
CA ALA A 72 8.08 -8.92 -0.98
C ALA A 72 8.98 -10.18 -0.92
N ASN A 73 8.55 -11.22 -0.19
CA ASN A 73 9.34 -12.44 0.01
C ASN A 73 9.65 -13.10 -1.34
N MET A 74 10.95 -13.16 -1.71
CA MET A 74 11.42 -13.70 -2.98
C MET A 74 10.82 -13.01 -4.22
N LEU A 75 10.43 -11.74 -4.09
CA LEU A 75 10.06 -10.89 -5.21
C LEU A 75 11.29 -10.70 -6.12
N GLN A 76 11.08 -10.79 -7.44
CA GLN A 76 12.07 -10.41 -8.43
C GLN A 76 11.50 -9.29 -9.29
N ILE A 77 12.38 -8.38 -9.70
CA ILE A 77 12.06 -7.22 -10.51
C ILE A 77 12.87 -7.36 -11.79
N GLU A 78 12.20 -7.53 -12.92
CA GLU A 78 12.82 -7.85 -14.19
C GLU A 78 12.32 -6.91 -15.28
N LYS A 79 13.19 -6.52 -16.21
CA LYS A 79 12.75 -5.73 -17.36
C LYS A 79 11.94 -6.61 -18.30
N CYS A 80 10.87 -6.06 -18.84
CA CYS A 80 10.00 -6.72 -19.79
C CYS A 80 9.75 -5.84 -21.01
N GLN A 81 9.53 -6.50 -22.15
CA GLN A 81 9.17 -5.84 -23.39
C GLN A 81 8.27 -6.76 -24.21
N GLY A 82 7.28 -6.19 -24.88
CA GLY A 82 6.36 -6.90 -25.75
C GLY A 82 6.00 -6.04 -26.95
N MET A 83 5.73 -6.66 -28.09
CA MET A 83 5.40 -5.95 -29.33
C MET A 83 4.31 -6.69 -30.10
N ILE A 84 3.37 -5.94 -30.63
CA ILE A 84 2.28 -6.44 -31.47
C ILE A 84 2.12 -5.60 -32.74
N SER A 85 1.49 -6.19 -33.74
CA SER A 85 0.96 -5.48 -34.90
C SER A 85 -0.51 -5.14 -34.67
N ILE A 86 -0.87 -3.89 -34.91
CA ILE A 86 -2.23 -3.34 -34.80
C ILE A 86 -2.92 -3.32 -36.17
N GLY A 87 -2.14 -3.16 -37.25
CA GLY A 87 -2.66 -3.10 -38.61
C GLY A 87 -3.47 -4.34 -39.02
N ASP A 88 -4.38 -4.15 -39.98
CA ASP A 88 -5.06 -5.26 -40.66
C ASP A 88 -4.11 -6.05 -41.59
N ASP A 89 -4.60 -7.10 -42.24
CA ASP A 89 -3.82 -7.90 -43.21
C ASP A 89 -3.21 -7.05 -44.36
N ALA A 90 -3.69 -5.81 -44.56
CA ALA A 90 -3.17 -4.84 -45.52
C ALA A 90 -2.18 -3.83 -44.90
N ASN A 91 -1.76 -4.05 -43.66
CA ASN A 91 -0.80 -3.24 -42.89
C ASN A 91 -1.19 -1.76 -42.76
N ARG A 92 -2.50 -1.47 -42.71
CA ARG A 92 -3.01 -0.11 -42.55
C ARG A 92 -2.95 0.32 -41.10
N ALA A 93 -2.52 1.56 -40.87
CA ALA A 93 -2.51 2.14 -39.54
C ALA A 93 -3.94 2.21 -38.97
N LYS A 94 -4.08 1.85 -37.70
CA LYS A 94 -5.34 1.81 -36.97
C LYS A 94 -5.20 2.52 -35.64
N GLU A 95 -6.33 3.00 -35.14
CA GLU A 95 -6.42 3.57 -33.80
C GLU A 95 -6.15 2.48 -32.75
N ILE A 96 -5.32 2.81 -31.75
CA ILE A 96 -4.95 1.91 -30.66
C ILE A 96 -6.07 1.90 -29.62
N THR A 97 -6.53 0.70 -29.29
CA THR A 97 -7.63 0.47 -28.34
C THR A 97 -7.13 -0.15 -27.03
N ASP A 98 -8.00 -0.24 -26.02
CA ASP A 98 -7.73 -0.98 -24.79
C ASP A 98 -7.34 -2.44 -25.07
N GLU A 99 -7.95 -3.08 -26.08
CA GLU A 99 -7.64 -4.47 -26.46
C GLU A 99 -6.21 -4.59 -26.99
N ASP A 100 -5.71 -3.59 -27.73
CA ASP A 100 -4.32 -3.57 -28.20
C ASP A 100 -3.34 -3.40 -27.04
N VAL A 101 -3.67 -2.57 -26.04
CA VAL A 101 -2.88 -2.43 -24.81
C VAL A 101 -2.85 -3.75 -24.03
N GLN A 102 -3.97 -4.47 -23.93
CA GLN A 102 -4.00 -5.80 -23.30
C GLN A 102 -3.12 -6.79 -24.07
N ARG A 103 -3.24 -6.85 -25.40
CA ARG A 103 -2.46 -7.76 -26.24
C ARG A 103 -0.96 -7.49 -26.17
N VAL A 104 -0.52 -6.22 -26.16
CA VAL A 104 0.91 -5.90 -26.03
C VAL A 104 1.43 -6.22 -24.62
N THR A 105 0.59 -6.03 -23.60
CA THR A 105 0.89 -6.44 -22.22
C THR A 105 1.06 -7.95 -22.15
N GLU A 106 0.13 -8.73 -22.72
CA GLU A 106 0.23 -10.20 -22.80
C GLU A 106 1.52 -10.64 -23.49
N ALA A 107 1.90 -10.00 -24.59
CA ALA A 107 3.15 -10.26 -25.29
C ALA A 107 4.38 -9.99 -24.40
N ALA A 108 4.35 -8.93 -23.57
CA ALA A 108 5.44 -8.61 -22.64
C ALA A 108 5.58 -9.61 -21.48
N LEU A 109 4.51 -10.33 -21.15
CA LEU A 109 4.49 -11.38 -20.13
C LEU A 109 5.06 -12.71 -20.64
N VAL A 110 5.26 -12.87 -21.95
CA VAL A 110 5.84 -14.09 -22.55
C VAL A 110 7.35 -14.10 -22.31
N GLN A 111 7.74 -14.44 -21.08
CA GLN A 111 9.11 -14.74 -20.72
C GLN A 111 9.22 -16.16 -20.14
N ASN A 112 10.40 -16.76 -20.26
CA ASN A 112 10.70 -18.06 -19.66
C ASN A 112 10.87 -17.92 -18.15
N LEU A 113 9.75 -17.74 -17.45
CA LEU A 113 9.74 -17.77 -15.99
C LEU A 113 9.93 -19.21 -15.49
N PRO A 114 10.66 -19.39 -14.39
CA PRO A 114 10.70 -20.68 -13.71
C PRO A 114 9.28 -21.20 -13.39
N PRO A 115 9.01 -22.51 -13.52
CA PRO A 115 7.66 -23.08 -13.33
C PRO A 115 6.98 -22.73 -12.00
N GLU A 116 7.76 -22.50 -10.96
CA GLU A 116 7.34 -22.18 -9.59
C GLU A 116 7.01 -20.69 -9.36
N ARG A 117 7.21 -19.83 -10.37
CA ARG A 117 6.98 -18.38 -10.28
C ARG A 117 5.84 -17.93 -11.19
N ASP A 118 5.19 -16.85 -10.80
CA ASP A 118 4.19 -16.14 -11.61
C ASP A 118 4.46 -14.64 -11.58
N VAL A 119 3.91 -13.94 -12.58
CA VAL A 119 3.87 -12.47 -12.60
C VAL A 119 2.79 -11.99 -11.66
N ILE A 120 3.16 -11.14 -10.70
CA ILE A 120 2.27 -10.53 -9.72
C ILE A 120 1.76 -9.19 -10.23
N ASP A 121 2.66 -8.40 -10.83
CA ASP A 121 2.32 -7.07 -11.34
C ASP A 121 3.28 -6.65 -12.47
N ILE A 122 2.90 -5.61 -13.20
CA ILE A 122 3.72 -5.02 -14.26
C ILE A 122 3.53 -3.50 -14.26
N ALA A 123 4.64 -2.76 -14.34
CA ALA A 123 4.63 -1.31 -14.46
C ALA A 123 5.24 -0.92 -15.81
N PRO A 124 4.43 -0.40 -16.76
CA PRO A 124 4.95 0.14 -18.01
C PRO A 124 5.91 1.30 -17.75
N ASP A 125 7.06 1.28 -18.43
CA ASP A 125 7.98 2.41 -18.50
C ASP A 125 7.53 3.39 -19.58
N GLU A 126 7.25 2.86 -20.76
CA GLU A 126 6.79 3.59 -21.93
C GLU A 126 6.09 2.64 -22.92
N PHE A 127 5.31 3.25 -23.80
CA PHE A 127 4.85 2.64 -25.04
C PHE A 127 5.60 3.26 -26.22
N VAL A 128 5.75 2.49 -27.28
CA VAL A 128 6.36 2.91 -28.54
C VAL A 128 5.37 2.62 -29.67
N VAL A 129 5.00 3.65 -30.42
CA VAL A 129 4.07 3.55 -31.56
C VAL A 129 4.82 3.93 -32.83
N ASP A 130 4.96 3.01 -33.79
CA ASP A 130 5.67 3.26 -35.06
C ASP A 130 7.03 3.99 -34.91
N ASP A 131 7.87 3.52 -33.98
CA ASP A 131 9.20 4.07 -33.60
C ASP A 131 9.17 5.39 -32.79
N PHE A 132 8.00 5.95 -32.47
CA PHE A 132 7.89 7.08 -31.54
C PHE A 132 7.90 6.58 -30.08
N GLU A 133 8.97 6.89 -29.35
CA GLU A 133 9.18 6.54 -27.95
C GLU A 133 8.59 7.57 -26.97
N GLY A 134 8.57 7.25 -25.67
CA GLY A 134 8.17 8.16 -24.59
C GLY A 134 6.66 8.30 -24.39
N ILE A 135 5.84 7.43 -24.99
CA ILE A 135 4.37 7.50 -24.90
C ILE A 135 3.92 6.88 -23.58
N ARG A 136 3.17 7.63 -22.77
CA ARG A 136 2.62 7.12 -21.49
C ARG A 136 1.30 6.36 -21.66
N ASP A 137 0.44 6.84 -22.55
CA ASP A 137 -0.84 6.22 -22.88
C ASP A 137 -0.97 6.23 -24.42
N PRO A 138 -0.93 5.06 -25.08
CA PRO A 138 -0.95 4.97 -26.54
C PRO A 138 -2.39 4.99 -27.09
N ARG A 139 -3.41 4.92 -26.23
CA ARG A 139 -4.81 4.81 -26.66
C ARG A 139 -5.25 6.06 -27.41
N GLY A 140 -6.00 5.86 -28.49
CA GLY A 140 -6.42 6.93 -29.40
C GLY A 140 -5.34 7.43 -30.36
N MET A 141 -4.09 6.98 -30.23
CA MET A 141 -3.08 7.18 -31.28
C MET A 141 -3.37 6.26 -32.48
N VAL A 142 -2.85 6.58 -33.65
CA VAL A 142 -2.95 5.76 -34.85
C VAL A 142 -1.58 5.21 -35.20
N GLY A 143 -1.47 3.89 -35.36
CA GLY A 143 -0.23 3.25 -35.75
C GLY A 143 -0.39 1.85 -36.32
N VAL A 144 0.71 1.27 -36.79
CA VAL A 144 0.76 -0.09 -37.32
C VAL A 144 1.38 -1.05 -36.31
N ARG A 145 2.31 -0.56 -35.48
CA ARG A 145 3.05 -1.34 -34.49
C ARG A 145 2.99 -0.66 -33.12
N LEU A 146 2.73 -1.47 -32.09
CA LEU A 146 2.77 -1.05 -30.69
C LEU A 146 3.72 -1.94 -29.92
N GLU A 147 4.63 -1.31 -29.20
CA GLU A 147 5.54 -1.94 -28.26
C GLU A 147 5.32 -1.35 -26.87
N MET A 148 5.47 -2.18 -25.83
CA MET A 148 5.48 -1.77 -24.44
C MET A 148 6.81 -2.19 -23.84
N LYS A 149 7.50 -1.26 -23.18
CA LYS A 149 8.68 -1.54 -22.35
C LYS A 149 8.31 -1.26 -20.90
N GLY A 150 8.82 -2.06 -19.97
CA GLY A 150 8.51 -1.87 -18.56
C GLY A 150 9.30 -2.75 -17.61
N VAL A 151 8.82 -2.80 -16.38
CA VAL A 151 9.29 -3.71 -15.34
C VAL A 151 8.17 -4.65 -14.91
N MET A 152 8.49 -5.94 -14.79
CA MET A 152 7.59 -6.93 -14.23
C MET A 152 8.05 -7.33 -12.83
N TYR A 153 7.07 -7.62 -11.98
CA TYR A 153 7.27 -8.09 -10.62
C TYR A 153 6.82 -9.54 -10.57
N THR A 154 7.75 -10.47 -10.29
CA THR A 154 7.45 -11.90 -10.19
C THR A 154 7.66 -12.40 -8.78
N GLY A 155 6.96 -13.48 -8.42
CA GLY A 155 7.10 -14.11 -7.11
C GLY A 155 6.65 -15.57 -7.09
N PRO A 156 6.85 -16.26 -5.97
CA PRO A 156 6.50 -17.68 -5.84
C PRO A 156 4.99 -17.91 -5.94
N LYS A 157 4.58 -18.86 -6.78
CA LYS A 157 3.18 -19.29 -6.91
C LYS A 157 2.54 -19.71 -5.60
N THR A 158 3.34 -20.28 -4.70
CA THR A 158 2.88 -20.75 -3.38
C THR A 158 2.38 -19.62 -2.50
N ILE A 159 3.05 -18.45 -2.51
CA ILE A 159 2.64 -17.29 -1.71
C ILE A 159 1.34 -16.71 -2.28
N LEU A 160 1.24 -16.57 -3.61
CA LEU A 160 0.03 -16.13 -4.29
C LEU A 160 -1.16 -17.06 -3.99
N TYR A 161 -0.97 -18.36 -4.20
CA TYR A 161 -2.00 -19.37 -4.00
C TYR A 161 -2.51 -19.41 -2.56
N ASN A 162 -1.60 -19.43 -1.57
CA ASN A 162 -2.00 -19.47 -0.16
C ASN A 162 -2.72 -18.19 0.26
N THR A 163 -2.27 -17.03 -0.20
CA THR A 163 -2.92 -15.73 0.06
C THR A 163 -4.35 -15.74 -0.48
N LYS A 164 -4.54 -16.09 -1.75
CA LYS A 164 -5.85 -16.18 -2.39
C LYS A 164 -6.76 -17.17 -1.67
N LYS A 165 -6.25 -18.37 -1.38
CA LYS A 165 -6.99 -19.43 -0.68
C LYS A 165 -7.47 -19.00 0.70
N CYS A 166 -6.67 -18.26 1.47
CA CYS A 166 -7.09 -17.73 2.77
C CYS A 166 -8.23 -16.72 2.62
N VAL A 167 -8.13 -15.78 1.69
CA VAL A 167 -9.17 -14.77 1.45
C VAL A 167 -10.48 -15.43 0.98
N GLU A 168 -10.42 -16.35 0.02
CA GLU A 168 -11.59 -17.06 -0.50
C GLU A 168 -12.28 -17.92 0.55
N ARG A 169 -11.51 -18.63 1.38
CA ARG A 169 -12.07 -19.44 2.49
C ARG A 169 -12.64 -18.59 3.62
N ALA A 170 -12.26 -17.31 3.69
CA ALA A 170 -12.89 -16.35 4.60
C ALA A 170 -14.25 -15.85 4.09
N GLY A 171 -14.67 -16.22 2.87
CA GLY A 171 -15.93 -15.80 2.27
C GLY A 171 -15.84 -14.54 1.41
N LEU A 172 -14.62 -14.08 1.13
CA LEU A 172 -14.36 -12.89 0.32
C LEU A 172 -13.86 -13.26 -1.07
N ARG A 173 -13.98 -12.35 -2.02
CA ARG A 173 -13.33 -12.42 -3.33
C ARG A 173 -12.11 -11.52 -3.35
N VAL A 174 -11.03 -11.99 -3.95
CA VAL A 174 -9.85 -11.14 -4.21
C VAL A 174 -10.14 -10.29 -5.44
N GLN A 175 -10.29 -8.99 -5.25
CA GLN A 175 -10.42 -8.03 -6.35
C GLN A 175 -9.07 -7.77 -7.00
N GLU A 176 -8.05 -7.47 -6.19
CA GLU A 176 -6.72 -7.14 -6.68
C GLU A 176 -5.66 -7.64 -5.69
N ILE A 177 -4.55 -8.12 -6.23
CA ILE A 177 -3.33 -8.41 -5.48
C ILE A 177 -2.31 -7.33 -5.80
N VAL A 178 -1.79 -6.67 -4.76
CA VAL A 178 -0.83 -5.57 -4.90
C VAL A 178 0.46 -5.94 -4.16
N VAL A 179 1.61 -5.72 -4.79
CA VAL A 179 2.91 -5.86 -4.13
C VAL A 179 3.02 -4.81 -3.02
N ALA A 180 3.01 -5.27 -1.76
CA ALA A 180 2.90 -4.40 -0.59
C ALA A 180 3.91 -3.25 -0.56
N PRO A 181 5.22 -3.45 -0.85
CA PRO A 181 6.16 -2.33 -0.90
C PRO A 181 5.82 -1.22 -1.91
N ILE A 182 5.22 -1.56 -3.06
CA ILE A 182 4.80 -0.55 -4.05
C ILE A 182 3.74 0.35 -3.43
N ALA A 183 2.74 -0.28 -2.81
CA ALA A 183 1.64 0.41 -2.16
C ALA A 183 2.10 1.25 -0.94
N THR A 184 2.95 0.68 -0.09
CA THR A 184 3.54 1.36 1.06
C THR A 184 4.35 2.58 0.61
N ALA A 185 5.17 2.44 -0.44
CA ALA A 185 5.95 3.55 -0.97
C ALA A 185 5.10 4.65 -1.61
N GLN A 186 4.03 4.27 -2.33
CA GLN A 186 3.12 5.23 -2.95
C GLN A 186 2.54 6.21 -1.93
N LEU A 187 2.27 5.73 -0.71
CA LEU A 187 1.74 6.53 0.38
C LEU A 187 2.83 7.20 1.23
N ALA A 188 3.92 6.50 1.53
CA ALA A 188 4.93 6.96 2.49
C ALA A 188 5.88 8.03 1.93
N LEU A 189 6.10 7.99 0.61
CA LEU A 189 7.01 8.90 -0.09
C LEU A 189 6.26 10.11 -0.66
N ASP A 190 6.92 11.26 -0.66
CA ASP A 190 6.51 12.40 -1.46
C ASP A 190 6.97 12.27 -2.93
N GLU A 191 6.55 13.21 -3.78
CA GLU A 191 6.87 13.14 -5.22
C GLU A 191 8.37 13.32 -5.50
N GLY A 192 9.08 14.17 -4.73
CA GLY A 192 10.52 14.36 -4.91
C GLY A 192 11.32 13.12 -4.50
N GLU A 193 10.93 12.47 -3.41
CA GLU A 193 11.49 11.19 -2.96
C GLU A 193 11.24 10.07 -3.98
N LYS A 194 10.08 10.04 -4.64
CA LYS A 194 9.78 9.08 -5.71
C LYS A 194 10.57 9.34 -7.00
N ASP A 195 10.80 10.61 -7.33
CA ASP A 195 11.54 11.04 -8.52
C ASP A 195 13.04 10.77 -8.36
N PHE A 196 13.68 11.39 -7.37
CA PHE A 196 15.13 11.34 -7.17
C PHE A 196 15.60 10.08 -6.45
N GLY A 197 14.66 9.36 -5.85
CA GLY A 197 14.83 8.07 -5.24
C GLY A 197 15.01 8.12 -3.73
N ALA A 198 14.42 7.13 -3.07
CA ALA A 198 14.37 6.96 -1.63
C ALA A 198 14.26 5.48 -1.26
N ILE A 199 14.46 5.20 0.02
CA ILE A 199 14.32 3.85 0.58
C ILE A 199 13.17 3.85 1.58
N VAL A 200 12.23 2.94 1.44
CA VAL A 200 11.22 2.66 2.48
C VAL A 200 11.62 1.40 3.23
N ILE A 201 11.73 1.47 4.56
CA ILE A 201 11.97 0.30 5.42
C ILE A 201 10.72 0.05 6.26
N ASP A 202 10.03 -1.04 5.99
CA ASP A 202 8.91 -1.54 6.78
C ASP A 202 9.42 -2.51 7.85
N LEU A 203 9.32 -2.08 9.12
CA LEU A 203 9.74 -2.82 10.30
C LEU A 203 8.53 -3.55 10.90
N GLY A 204 8.24 -4.74 10.36
CA GLY A 204 7.18 -5.63 10.82
C GLY A 204 7.58 -6.48 12.04
N GLY A 205 6.67 -7.34 12.50
CA GLY A 205 6.96 -8.29 13.58
C GLY A 205 7.79 -9.49 13.13
N GLY A 206 7.40 -10.13 12.03
CA GLY A 206 8.09 -11.33 11.52
C GLY A 206 9.27 -11.06 10.59
N GLN A 207 9.33 -9.88 9.98
CA GLN A 207 10.33 -9.53 8.96
C GLN A 207 10.49 -8.02 8.84
N THR A 208 11.62 -7.61 8.28
CA THR A 208 11.93 -6.22 7.91
C THR A 208 12.13 -6.15 6.40
N THR A 209 11.41 -5.25 5.72
CA THR A 209 11.47 -5.11 4.25
C THR A 209 12.04 -3.75 3.88
N ALA A 210 13.14 -3.72 3.14
CA ALA A 210 13.66 -2.52 2.50
C ALA A 210 13.23 -2.50 1.02
N ALA A 211 12.73 -1.35 0.57
CA ALA A 211 12.24 -1.13 -0.78
C ALA A 211 12.86 0.15 -1.33
N VAL A 212 13.57 0.03 -2.46
CA VAL A 212 14.21 1.16 -3.15
C VAL A 212 13.30 1.62 -4.26
N VAL A 213 12.95 2.90 -4.23
CA VAL A 213 12.07 3.53 -5.20
C VAL A 213 12.86 4.60 -5.93
N HIS A 214 12.68 4.71 -7.25
CA HIS A 214 13.27 5.72 -8.11
C HIS A 214 12.43 5.82 -9.40
N ASP A 215 12.27 7.01 -9.99
CA ASP A 215 11.36 7.26 -11.12
C ASP A 215 9.95 6.67 -10.90
N HIS A 216 9.38 6.85 -9.70
CA HIS A 216 8.10 6.28 -9.27
C HIS A 216 7.98 4.76 -9.34
N LYS A 217 9.09 4.03 -9.45
CA LYS A 217 9.08 2.56 -9.61
C LYS A 217 9.88 1.91 -8.51
N LEU A 218 9.40 0.75 -8.07
CA LEU A 218 10.15 -0.13 -7.20
C LEU A 218 11.30 -0.75 -8.01
N LYS A 219 12.55 -0.43 -7.64
CA LYS A 219 13.76 -0.88 -8.35
C LYS A 219 14.48 -2.03 -7.67
N TYR A 220 14.36 -2.12 -6.35
CA TYR A 220 15.01 -3.16 -5.56
C TYR A 220 14.23 -3.44 -4.29
N THR A 221 14.23 -4.69 -3.85
CA THR A 221 13.71 -5.10 -2.54
C THR A 221 14.70 -6.01 -1.84
N TYR A 222 14.74 -5.90 -0.52
CA TYR A 222 15.43 -6.84 0.34
C TYR A 222 14.58 -7.13 1.57
N VAL A 223 14.40 -8.40 1.91
CA VAL A 223 13.62 -8.84 3.06
C VAL A 223 14.56 -9.58 4.02
N ASP A 224 14.79 -8.99 5.20
CA ASP A 224 15.40 -9.71 6.32
C ASP A 224 14.32 -10.45 7.12
N GLN A 225 14.60 -11.70 7.44
CA GLN A 225 13.66 -12.59 8.13
C GLN A 225 13.68 -12.40 9.66
N GLU A 226 14.03 -11.19 10.09
CA GLU A 226 14.04 -10.72 11.47
C GLU A 226 13.24 -9.40 11.55
N GLY A 227 12.34 -9.34 12.53
CA GLY A 227 11.54 -8.16 12.84
C GLY A 227 11.34 -8.03 14.35
N GLY A 228 10.25 -7.37 14.77
CA GLY A 228 9.93 -7.14 16.17
C GLY A 228 9.82 -8.39 17.05
N ASP A 229 9.52 -9.56 16.49
CA ASP A 229 9.44 -10.82 17.23
C ASP A 229 10.81 -11.28 17.74
N PHE A 230 11.88 -10.94 17.02
CA PHE A 230 13.25 -11.22 17.47
C PHE A 230 13.68 -10.33 18.61
N VAL A 231 13.28 -9.05 18.58
CA VAL A 231 13.48 -8.13 19.72
C VAL A 231 12.81 -8.68 20.97
N THR A 232 11.55 -9.10 20.85
CA THR A 232 10.79 -9.70 21.95
C THR A 232 11.44 -10.98 22.46
N ARG A 233 11.94 -11.83 21.55
CA ARG A 233 12.63 -13.07 21.92
C ARG A 233 13.92 -12.81 22.69
N ASP A 234 14.71 -11.82 22.28
CA ASP A 234 15.95 -11.48 22.98
C ASP A 234 15.66 -10.95 24.38
N ILE A 235 14.64 -10.08 24.54
CA ILE A 235 14.17 -9.62 25.86
C ILE A 235 13.77 -10.82 26.73
N SER A 236 12.97 -11.74 26.18
CA SER A 236 12.53 -12.95 26.89
C SER A 236 13.70 -13.80 27.37
N VAL A 237 14.68 -14.05 26.50
CA VAL A 237 15.85 -14.87 26.81
C VAL A 237 16.76 -14.19 27.82
N VAL A 238 17.10 -12.92 27.63
CA VAL A 238 18.05 -12.20 28.49
C VAL A 238 17.46 -11.93 29.87
N LEU A 239 16.18 -11.54 29.94
CA LEU A 239 15.49 -11.27 31.20
C LEU A 239 14.89 -12.53 31.85
N ASN A 240 14.94 -13.68 31.18
CA ASN A 240 14.32 -14.94 31.59
C ASN A 240 12.82 -14.78 31.92
N THR A 241 12.08 -14.08 31.07
CA THR A 241 10.63 -13.86 31.21
C THR A 241 9.85 -14.50 30.05
N SER A 242 8.53 -14.62 30.18
CA SER A 242 7.70 -15.18 29.08
C SER A 242 7.70 -14.26 27.86
N VAL A 243 7.34 -14.78 26.69
CA VAL A 243 7.30 -13.99 25.44
C VAL A 243 6.25 -12.88 25.55
N GLU A 244 5.12 -13.16 26.20
CA GLU A 244 4.03 -12.20 26.42
C GLU A 244 4.46 -11.06 27.34
N ASN A 245 5.19 -11.39 28.43
CA ASN A 245 5.77 -10.39 29.31
C ASN A 245 6.85 -9.59 28.59
N ALA A 246 7.71 -10.23 27.80
CA ALA A 246 8.74 -9.54 27.02
C ALA A 246 8.14 -8.58 25.99
N GLU A 247 7.05 -8.95 25.33
CA GLU A 247 6.32 -8.07 24.39
C GLU A 247 5.74 -6.87 25.13
N SER A 248 5.19 -7.11 26.32
CA SER A 248 4.65 -6.05 27.19
C SER A 248 5.76 -5.10 27.64
N LEU A 249 6.93 -5.62 28.02
CA LEU A 249 8.10 -4.81 28.38
C LEU A 249 8.58 -3.96 27.20
N LYS A 250 8.70 -4.56 26.00
CA LYS A 250 9.06 -3.86 24.77
C LYS A 250 8.10 -2.71 24.45
N ARG A 251 6.79 -2.92 24.60
CA ARG A 251 5.77 -1.91 24.30
C ARG A 251 5.71 -0.79 25.33
N ASN A 252 5.86 -1.11 26.61
CA ASN A 252 5.65 -0.15 27.69
C ASN A 252 6.91 0.62 28.07
N TYR A 253 8.09 0.00 27.94
CA TYR A 253 9.37 0.55 28.41
C TYR A 253 10.48 0.49 27.36
N GLY A 254 10.18 0.07 26.12
CA GLY A 254 11.19 -0.10 25.09
C GLY A 254 11.72 1.24 24.58
N LEU A 255 13.04 1.31 24.43
CA LEU A 255 13.76 2.38 23.76
C LEU A 255 14.76 1.77 22.80
N ALA A 256 14.84 2.27 21.56
CA ALA A 256 15.76 1.75 20.56
C ALA A 256 17.22 2.16 20.82
N LEU A 257 17.44 3.34 21.41
CA LEU A 257 18.77 3.91 21.65
C LEU A 257 19.07 3.94 23.15
N ALA A 258 19.98 3.09 23.62
CA ALA A 258 20.30 2.94 25.04
C ALA A 258 20.92 4.18 25.67
N SER A 259 21.60 5.03 24.89
CA SER A 259 22.19 6.29 25.39
C SER A 259 21.13 7.30 25.87
N GLY A 260 19.88 7.16 25.44
CA GLY A 260 18.75 7.98 25.91
C GLY A 260 17.97 7.38 27.07
N ALA A 261 18.31 6.17 27.53
CA ALA A 261 17.60 5.48 28.61
C ALA A 261 18.14 5.87 29.99
N SER A 262 17.26 5.85 31.01
CA SER A 262 17.67 6.10 32.39
C SER A 262 18.32 4.87 33.03
N SER A 263 19.46 5.07 33.69
CA SER A 263 20.10 4.05 34.53
C SER A 263 19.48 3.96 35.94
N GLU A 264 18.65 4.93 36.32
CA GLU A 264 18.02 5.03 37.65
C GLU A 264 16.58 4.51 37.65
N GLU A 265 15.84 4.73 36.56
CA GLU A 265 14.47 4.24 36.42
C GLU A 265 14.45 2.72 36.27
N THR A 266 13.61 2.07 37.06
CA THR A 266 13.53 0.60 37.12
C THR A 266 12.10 0.11 37.16
N PHE A 267 11.88 -1.07 36.61
CA PHE A 267 10.60 -1.77 36.62
C PHE A 267 10.77 -3.23 37.04
N THR A 268 9.67 -3.84 37.47
CA THR A 268 9.63 -5.23 37.89
C THR A 268 9.44 -6.16 36.70
N VAL A 269 10.24 -7.22 36.65
CA VAL A 269 10.17 -8.28 35.64
C VAL A 269 9.91 -9.61 36.32
N GLN A 270 8.81 -10.27 35.95
CA GLN A 270 8.53 -11.63 36.42
C GLN A 270 9.49 -12.61 35.74
N VAL A 271 10.34 -13.26 36.53
CA VAL A 271 11.28 -14.27 36.03
C VAL A 271 10.62 -15.65 36.07
N VAL A 272 10.72 -16.39 34.98
CA VAL A 272 10.18 -17.76 34.88
C VAL A 272 10.84 -18.65 35.93
N GLY A 273 10.01 -19.36 36.70
CA GLY A 273 10.47 -20.27 37.75
C GLY A 273 10.91 -19.59 39.05
N LYS A 274 10.76 -18.27 39.19
CA LYS A 274 10.98 -17.54 40.44
C LYS A 274 9.68 -16.93 40.95
N GLN A 275 9.50 -16.95 42.27
CA GLN A 275 8.35 -16.30 42.91
C GLN A 275 8.54 -14.78 42.99
N GLU A 276 9.75 -14.32 43.36
CA GLU A 276 10.04 -12.90 43.48
C GLU A 276 10.42 -12.28 42.11
N PRO A 277 9.82 -11.15 41.74
CA PRO A 277 10.17 -10.41 40.53
C PRO A 277 11.57 -9.79 40.66
N ARG A 278 12.22 -9.54 39.52
CA ARG A 278 13.53 -8.89 39.44
C ARG A 278 13.37 -7.43 39.01
N MET A 279 14.08 -6.51 39.66
CA MET A 279 14.19 -5.12 39.18
C MET A 279 15.15 -5.05 37.99
N VAL A 280 14.72 -4.37 36.92
CA VAL A 280 15.50 -4.12 35.70
C VAL A 280 15.43 -2.63 35.38
N THR A 281 16.57 -2.04 35.04
CA THR A 281 16.68 -0.64 34.61
C THR A 281 16.20 -0.47 33.17
N GLU A 282 15.69 0.71 32.82
CA GLU A 282 15.39 1.06 31.42
C GLU A 282 16.60 0.92 30.51
N GLU A 283 17.78 1.36 30.95
CA GLU A 283 19.04 1.24 30.19
C GLU A 283 19.34 -0.20 29.77
N PHE A 284 19.24 -1.15 30.70
CA PHE A 284 19.50 -2.56 30.40
C PHE A 284 18.50 -3.16 29.40
N LEU A 285 17.22 -2.77 29.45
CA LEU A 285 16.25 -3.18 28.44
C LEU A 285 16.57 -2.57 27.07
N ALA A 286 16.91 -1.28 27.04
CA ALA A 286 17.27 -0.57 25.83
C ALA A 286 18.53 -1.18 25.16
N GLN A 287 19.53 -1.61 25.94
CA GLN A 287 20.72 -2.30 25.41
C GLN A 287 20.36 -3.59 24.66
N ILE A 288 19.41 -4.38 25.18
CA ILE A 288 18.94 -5.62 24.53
C ILE A 288 18.24 -5.29 23.20
N ILE A 289 17.37 -4.27 23.22
CA ILE A 289 16.62 -3.83 22.05
C ILE A 289 17.57 -3.27 20.98
N GLN A 290 18.45 -2.36 21.36
CA GLN A 290 19.44 -1.72 20.49
C GLN A 290 20.29 -2.78 19.79
N ALA A 291 20.84 -3.75 20.52
CA ALA A 291 21.70 -4.79 19.94
C ALA A 291 20.99 -5.59 18.83
N ARG A 292 19.69 -5.89 19.00
CA ARG A 292 18.91 -6.57 17.95
C ARG A 292 18.65 -5.65 16.75
N LEU A 293 18.30 -4.39 17.00
CA LEU A 293 18.05 -3.43 15.92
C LEU A 293 19.32 -3.13 15.12
N GLU A 294 20.48 -3.01 15.77
CA GLU A 294 21.79 -2.90 15.12
C GLU A 294 22.07 -4.07 14.18
N GLN A 295 21.74 -5.29 14.60
CA GLN A 295 21.87 -6.47 13.74
C GLN A 295 20.95 -6.39 12.51
N ILE A 296 19.67 -6.05 12.71
CA ILE A 296 18.69 -5.94 11.62
C ILE A 296 19.13 -4.85 10.64
N PHE A 297 19.37 -3.63 11.13
CA PHE A 297 19.79 -2.51 10.31
C PHE A 297 21.13 -2.74 9.64
N GLY A 298 22.10 -3.40 10.29
CA GLY A 298 23.38 -3.76 9.68
C GLY A 298 23.24 -4.67 8.46
N LYS A 299 22.34 -5.66 8.50
CA LYS A 299 22.04 -6.51 7.33
C LYS A 299 21.34 -5.74 6.22
N ILE A 300 20.38 -4.88 6.57
CA ILE A 300 19.71 -4.00 5.60
C ILE A 300 20.73 -3.06 4.94
N ALA A 301 21.61 -2.43 5.72
CA ALA A 301 22.66 -1.53 5.22
C ALA A 301 23.61 -2.26 4.26
N GLN A 302 24.02 -3.48 4.60
CA GLN A 302 24.85 -4.30 3.72
C GLN A 302 24.14 -4.61 2.39
N ALA A 303 22.83 -4.91 2.42
CA ALA A 303 22.06 -5.19 1.22
C ALA A 303 21.87 -3.94 0.35
N LEU A 304 21.55 -2.79 0.95
CA LEU A 304 21.37 -1.51 0.25
C LEU A 304 22.70 -0.97 -0.31
N GLY A 305 23.80 -1.11 0.41
CA GLY A 305 25.13 -0.70 -0.04
C GLY A 305 25.61 -1.45 -1.28
N LYS A 306 25.22 -2.72 -1.47
CA LYS A 306 25.57 -3.50 -2.68
C LYS A 306 24.98 -2.92 -3.97
N VAL A 307 23.86 -2.21 -3.87
CA VAL A 307 23.16 -1.61 -5.02
C VAL A 307 23.31 -0.09 -5.07
N GLY A 308 24.13 0.51 -4.19
CA GLY A 308 24.33 1.97 -4.12
C GLY A 308 23.10 2.75 -3.67
N ALA A 309 22.13 2.09 -3.02
CA ALA A 309 20.85 2.75 -2.68
C ALA A 309 20.99 3.78 -1.55
N LEU A 310 22.01 3.67 -0.71
CA LEU A 310 22.27 4.64 0.37
C LEU A 310 22.74 6.01 -0.16
N ASP A 311 23.15 6.09 -1.43
CA ASP A 311 23.55 7.36 -2.07
C ASP A 311 22.33 8.14 -2.61
N LEU A 312 21.12 7.59 -2.49
CA LEU A 312 19.90 8.21 -3.00
C LEU A 312 19.53 9.46 -2.19
N PRO A 313 19.18 10.59 -2.84
CA PRO A 313 18.91 11.86 -2.15
C PRO A 313 17.72 11.83 -1.17
N GLY A 314 16.72 11.00 -1.42
CA GLY A 314 15.50 10.93 -0.60
C GLY A 314 15.68 10.24 0.76
N GLY A 315 16.86 9.68 1.04
CA GLY A 315 17.16 9.06 2.34
C GLY A 315 16.28 7.84 2.64
N ILE A 316 16.02 7.61 3.92
CA ILE A 316 15.27 6.46 4.41
C ILE A 316 13.98 6.90 5.13
N ILE A 317 12.89 6.23 4.79
CA ILE A 317 11.59 6.40 5.42
C ILE A 317 11.25 5.11 6.16
N LEU A 318 11.18 5.17 7.49
CA LEU A 318 10.77 4.05 8.33
C LEU A 318 9.25 3.98 8.47
N THR A 319 8.73 2.77 8.48
CA THR A 319 7.33 2.46 8.77
C THR A 319 7.18 1.08 9.42
N GLY A 320 5.96 0.59 9.59
CA GLY A 320 5.68 -0.70 10.23
C GLY A 320 5.55 -0.62 11.75
N GLY A 321 5.11 -1.70 12.37
CA GLY A 321 4.80 -1.71 13.81
C GLY A 321 5.96 -1.33 14.73
N MET A 322 7.18 -1.72 14.38
CA MET A 322 8.37 -1.40 15.18
C MET A 322 8.85 0.05 15.00
N ALA A 323 8.44 0.75 13.94
CA ALA A 323 8.78 2.17 13.76
C ALA A 323 8.09 3.09 14.79
N ASP A 324 7.19 2.56 15.63
CA ASP A 324 6.62 3.29 16.76
C ASP A 324 7.52 3.26 18.01
N LEU A 325 8.57 2.44 18.02
CA LEU A 325 9.53 2.38 19.10
C LEU A 325 10.33 3.69 19.20
N PRO A 326 10.35 4.37 20.36
CA PRO A 326 11.10 5.61 20.52
C PRO A 326 12.61 5.43 20.27
N GLY A 327 13.26 6.44 19.70
CA GLY A 327 14.70 6.42 19.39
C GLY A 327 15.10 5.64 18.12
N ILE A 328 14.13 5.05 17.41
CA ILE A 328 14.44 4.13 16.29
C ILE A 328 14.95 4.86 15.05
N ALA A 329 14.49 6.09 14.82
CA ALA A 329 14.98 6.91 13.70
C ALA A 329 16.43 7.30 13.94
N GLU A 330 16.76 7.75 15.16
CA GLU A 330 18.09 8.14 15.59
C GLU A 330 19.09 6.99 15.47
N LEU A 331 18.71 5.79 15.96
CA LEU A 331 19.54 4.59 15.79
C LEU A 331 19.75 4.25 14.31
N ALA A 332 18.71 4.37 13.48
CA ALA A 332 18.81 4.14 12.06
C ALA A 332 19.75 5.17 11.40
N GLU A 333 19.67 6.46 11.74
CA GLU A 333 20.57 7.50 11.23
C GLU A 333 22.03 7.19 11.57
N GLU A 334 22.33 6.74 12.80
CA GLU A 334 23.68 6.35 13.22
C GLU A 334 24.24 5.18 12.38
N ILE A 335 23.40 4.22 12.02
CA ILE A 335 23.83 3.01 11.31
C ILE A 335 23.91 3.22 9.80
N PHE A 336 22.91 3.89 9.20
CA PHE A 336 22.83 4.08 7.76
C PHE A 336 23.66 5.28 7.27
N GLY A 337 23.91 6.27 8.13
CA GLY A 337 24.68 7.47 7.77
C GLY A 337 23.96 8.42 6.81
N VAL A 338 22.63 8.33 6.73
CA VAL A 338 21.76 9.17 5.87
C VAL A 338 20.59 9.70 6.68
N ASN A 339 19.85 10.67 6.13
CA ASN A 339 18.64 11.17 6.77
C ASN A 339 17.60 10.06 6.91
N VAL A 340 17.01 9.93 8.10
CA VAL A 340 15.93 8.99 8.37
C VAL A 340 14.73 9.71 8.95
N ARG A 341 13.53 9.46 8.41
CA ARG A 341 12.27 9.91 8.99
C ARG A 341 11.29 8.76 9.18
N ILE A 342 10.36 8.90 10.12
CA ILE A 342 9.26 7.94 10.31
C ILE A 342 8.03 8.46 9.57
N PHE A 343 7.42 7.61 8.74
CA PHE A 343 6.13 7.92 8.15
C PHE A 343 4.99 7.55 9.11
N ARG A 344 4.09 8.52 9.33
CA ARG A 344 2.81 8.34 10.04
C ARG A 344 1.71 8.91 9.16
N SER A 345 0.63 8.14 8.98
CA SER A 345 -0.55 8.64 8.28
C SER A 345 -1.21 9.78 9.06
N ASN A 346 -1.86 10.70 8.34
CA ASN A 346 -2.69 11.76 8.92
C ASN A 346 -4.14 11.32 9.20
N GLU A 347 -4.54 10.15 8.69
CA GLU A 347 -5.89 9.61 8.82
C GLU A 347 -6.29 9.40 10.29
N MET A 348 -7.45 9.94 10.66
CA MET A 348 -7.93 9.88 12.04
C MET A 348 -8.11 8.42 12.48
N GLY A 349 -7.62 8.09 13.67
CA GLY A 349 -7.67 6.72 14.23
C GLY A 349 -6.60 5.77 13.68
N LEU A 350 -5.86 6.14 12.62
CA LEU A 350 -4.86 5.28 11.97
C LEU A 350 -3.47 5.94 11.87
N ARG A 351 -3.14 6.86 12.77
CA ARG A 351 -1.87 7.62 12.80
C ARG A 351 -0.66 6.83 13.34
N ILE A 352 -0.73 5.51 13.24
CA ILE A 352 0.30 4.59 13.74
C ILE A 352 0.99 3.96 12.52
N PRO A 353 2.33 3.91 12.46
CA PRO A 353 3.07 3.41 11.30
C PRO A 353 2.64 2.00 10.82
N SER A 354 2.14 1.16 11.73
CA SER A 354 1.63 -0.19 11.40
C SER A 354 0.45 -0.23 10.41
N TYR A 355 -0.26 0.87 10.18
CA TYR A 355 -1.36 0.94 9.21
C TYR A 355 -0.92 1.41 7.82
N THR A 356 0.34 1.81 7.64
CA THR A 356 0.83 2.38 6.38
C THR A 356 0.62 1.45 5.19
N GLN A 357 0.92 0.15 5.33
CA GLN A 357 0.75 -0.79 4.23
C GLN A 357 -0.71 -0.89 3.79
N VAL A 358 -1.65 -1.10 4.73
CA VAL A 358 -3.07 -1.27 4.39
C VAL A 358 -3.69 0.01 3.84
N LEU A 359 -3.28 1.19 4.32
CA LEU A 359 -3.67 2.47 3.74
C LEU A 359 -3.07 2.64 2.34
N GLY A 360 -1.80 2.29 2.18
CA GLY A 360 -1.09 2.34 0.90
C GLY A 360 -1.76 1.50 -0.17
N LEU A 361 -2.35 0.34 0.19
CA LEU A 361 -3.12 -0.48 -0.76
C LEU A 361 -4.32 0.30 -1.33
N VAL A 362 -5.08 1.00 -0.47
CA VAL A 362 -6.24 1.77 -0.92
C VAL A 362 -5.79 2.94 -1.79
N THR A 363 -4.77 3.69 -1.34
CA THR A 363 -4.22 4.82 -2.09
C THR A 363 -3.65 4.38 -3.45
N TYR A 364 -2.94 3.26 -3.50
CA TYR A 364 -2.36 2.74 -4.73
C TYR A 364 -3.44 2.44 -5.78
N VAL A 365 -4.46 1.66 -5.41
CA VAL A 365 -5.54 1.30 -6.34
C VAL A 365 -6.37 2.53 -6.74
N ALA A 366 -6.62 3.45 -5.81
CA ALA A 366 -7.38 4.66 -6.08
C ALA A 366 -6.67 5.62 -7.06
N LEU A 367 -5.34 5.63 -7.08
CA LEU A 367 -4.52 6.51 -7.94
C LEU A 367 -4.18 5.89 -9.30
N GLN A 368 -4.60 4.66 -9.58
CA GLN A 368 -4.36 4.05 -10.90
C GLN A 368 -5.06 4.86 -12.00
N ASN A 369 -4.27 5.23 -13.01
CA ASN A 369 -4.77 5.83 -14.23
C ASN A 369 -5.42 4.76 -15.13
N GLU A 370 -6.13 5.19 -16.16
CA GLU A 370 -6.90 4.30 -17.01
C GLU A 370 -6.04 3.26 -17.75
N VAL A 371 -4.90 3.66 -18.32
CA VAL A 371 -4.00 2.71 -19.00
C VAL A 371 -3.42 1.69 -18.02
N ALA A 372 -3.08 2.10 -16.79
CA ALA A 372 -2.63 1.19 -15.74
C ALA A 372 -3.73 0.18 -15.36
N LEU A 373 -5.00 0.58 -15.33
CA LEU A 373 -6.12 -0.33 -15.10
C LEU A 373 -6.26 -1.37 -16.22
N VAL A 374 -6.08 -0.97 -17.48
CA VAL A 374 -6.12 -1.88 -18.63
C VAL A 374 -4.99 -2.92 -18.55
N VAL A 375 -3.78 -2.45 -18.21
CA VAL A 375 -2.61 -3.30 -17.99
C VAL A 375 -2.84 -4.25 -16.81
N LYS A 376 -3.33 -3.73 -15.68
CA LYS A 376 -3.60 -4.50 -14.45
C LYS A 376 -4.65 -5.58 -14.68
N HIS A 377 -5.72 -5.26 -15.42
CA HIS A 377 -6.76 -6.21 -15.80
C HIS A 377 -6.20 -7.45 -16.53
N THR A 378 -5.16 -7.27 -17.34
CA THR A 378 -4.47 -8.37 -18.03
C THR A 378 -3.81 -9.33 -17.03
N ILE A 379 -3.20 -8.79 -15.97
CA ILE A 379 -2.57 -9.57 -14.90
C ILE A 379 -3.61 -10.26 -14.03
N ASP A 380 -4.66 -9.54 -13.64
CA ASP A 380 -5.76 -10.04 -12.81
C ASP A 380 -6.48 -11.24 -13.46
N LYS A 381 -6.74 -11.15 -14.77
CA LYS A 381 -7.28 -12.26 -15.56
C LYS A 381 -6.40 -13.51 -15.52
N LYS A 382 -5.08 -13.33 -15.52
CA LYS A 382 -4.10 -14.43 -15.42
C LYS A 382 -4.04 -15.04 -14.01
N LEU A 383 -4.18 -14.21 -12.97
CA LEU A 383 -4.23 -14.65 -11.56
C LEU A 383 -5.62 -15.17 -11.14
N GLY A 384 -6.64 -14.96 -11.98
CA GLY A 384 -8.03 -15.34 -11.74
C GLY A 384 -8.66 -14.57 -10.59
N THR A 385 -8.34 -13.28 -10.44
CA THR A 385 -8.98 -12.36 -9.48
C THR A 385 -10.25 -11.75 -10.09
N SER A 386 -11.14 -11.21 -9.24
CA SER A 386 -12.41 -10.60 -9.67
C SER A 386 -12.16 -9.28 -10.42
N ASN A 387 -12.89 -9.04 -11.51
CA ASN A 387 -12.69 -7.87 -12.37
C ASN A 387 -12.89 -6.52 -11.65
N VAL A 388 -11.83 -5.69 -11.64
CA VAL A 388 -11.84 -4.28 -11.19
C VAL A 388 -12.81 -3.40 -12.00
N ASN A 389 -13.07 -3.74 -13.27
CA ASN A 389 -13.88 -2.92 -14.19
C ASN A 389 -15.40 -2.93 -13.93
N ALA A 390 -15.91 -3.81 -13.05
CA ALA A 390 -17.34 -3.81 -12.71
C ALA A 390 -17.70 -2.62 -11.81
N TYR A 391 -16.92 -2.36 -10.76
CA TYR A 391 -17.24 -1.36 -9.73
C TYR A 391 -17.06 0.10 -10.17
N ARG A 392 -16.03 0.43 -10.97
CA ARG A 392 -15.82 1.82 -11.44
C ARG A 392 -16.82 2.21 -12.52
N ASN A 393 -17.24 1.27 -13.37
CA ASN A 393 -18.31 1.50 -14.34
C ASN A 393 -19.69 1.56 -13.68
N GLU A 394 -19.95 0.79 -12.61
CA GLU A 394 -21.17 0.93 -11.82
C GLU A 394 -21.24 2.28 -11.10
N GLN A 395 -20.18 2.77 -10.46
CA GLN A 395 -20.20 4.11 -9.84
C GLN A 395 -20.28 5.27 -10.83
N VAL A 396 -19.78 5.11 -12.06
CA VAL A 396 -19.94 6.11 -13.13
C VAL A 396 -21.36 6.05 -13.71
N LYS A 397 -21.95 4.85 -13.84
CA LYS A 397 -23.33 4.66 -14.29
C LYS A 397 -24.35 5.13 -13.24
N ASP A 398 -24.14 4.82 -11.96
CA ASP A 398 -25.00 5.25 -10.86
C ASP A 398 -24.95 6.77 -10.70
N ARG A 399 -23.77 7.41 -10.87
CA ARG A 399 -23.66 8.88 -10.91
C ARG A 399 -24.32 9.51 -12.15
N GLN A 400 -24.25 8.86 -13.31
CA GLN A 400 -24.96 9.33 -14.51
C GLN A 400 -26.48 9.14 -14.38
N ALA A 401 -26.92 8.11 -13.66
CA ALA A 401 -28.33 7.85 -13.36
C ALA A 401 -28.88 8.81 -12.29
N GLU A 402 -28.13 9.11 -11.23
CA GLU A 402 -28.50 10.11 -10.20
C GLU A 402 -28.61 11.52 -10.77
N VAL A 403 -27.65 11.93 -11.61
CA VAL A 403 -27.71 13.24 -12.30
C VAL A 403 -28.87 13.30 -13.30
N GLN A 404 -29.19 12.20 -13.98
CA GLN A 404 -30.38 12.15 -14.85
C GLN A 404 -31.69 12.17 -14.07
N SER A 405 -31.77 11.54 -12.90
CA SER A 405 -32.97 11.60 -12.06
C SER A 405 -33.16 12.98 -11.42
N GLU A 406 -32.08 13.63 -10.97
CA GLU A 406 -32.15 15.00 -10.45
C GLU A 406 -32.54 16.01 -11.55
N GLU A 407 -32.02 15.86 -12.77
CA GLU A 407 -32.46 16.71 -13.91
C GLU A 407 -33.92 16.45 -14.28
N LEU A 408 -34.41 15.21 -14.26
CA LEU A 408 -35.81 14.87 -14.57
C LEU A 408 -36.80 15.36 -13.50
N ASP A 409 -36.44 15.26 -12.22
CA ASP A 409 -37.25 15.75 -11.10
C ASP A 409 -37.34 17.30 -11.11
N ASP A 410 -36.25 18.00 -11.46
CA ASP A 410 -36.25 19.47 -11.63
C ASP A 410 -37.14 19.94 -12.80
N TYR A 411 -37.31 19.10 -13.84
CA TYR A 411 -38.23 19.40 -14.95
C TYR A 411 -39.70 19.09 -14.63
N GLU A 412 -39.99 18.11 -13.76
CA GLU A 412 -41.36 17.79 -13.33
C GLU A 412 -41.85 18.73 -12.22
N GLU A 413 -41.01 19.17 -11.29
CA GLU A 413 -41.38 20.17 -10.25
C GLU A 413 -41.60 21.59 -10.82
N ALA A 414 -40.93 21.92 -11.93
CA ALA A 414 -41.09 23.23 -12.59
C ALA A 414 -42.41 23.38 -13.39
N ALA A 415 -43.18 22.31 -13.57
CA ALA A 415 -44.39 22.30 -14.41
C ALA A 415 -45.69 22.63 -13.66
N ASP A 416 -45.68 22.74 -12.33
CA ASP A 416 -46.91 22.90 -11.53
C ASP A 416 -46.86 24.10 -10.57
N TYR A 417 -47.09 25.32 -11.10
CA TYR A 417 -47.56 26.44 -10.28
C TYR A 417 -48.65 27.26 -11.00
N PRO A 418 -49.73 27.64 -10.30
CA PRO A 418 -50.85 28.37 -10.86
C PRO A 418 -50.55 29.88 -11.01
N ASN A 419 -51.11 30.47 -12.07
CA ASN A 419 -51.14 31.91 -12.33
C ASN A 419 -51.68 32.70 -11.13
N GLU A 420 -50.92 33.69 -10.61
CA GLU A 420 -51.46 34.97 -10.13
C GLU A 420 -50.39 36.05 -9.83
N GLU A 421 -50.86 37.29 -9.71
CA GLU A 421 -50.19 38.56 -10.03
C GLU A 421 -49.19 39.15 -9.00
N LYS A 422 -48.23 39.92 -9.54
CA LYS A 422 -47.53 41.13 -9.04
C LYS A 422 -47.50 41.41 -7.51
N LYS A 423 -46.28 41.54 -6.98
CA LYS A 423 -45.79 42.75 -6.27
C LYS A 423 -44.26 42.73 -6.12
N GLY A 424 -43.62 43.85 -6.47
CA GLY A 424 -42.18 43.99 -6.45
C GLY A 424 -41.59 44.30 -5.07
N GLY A 425 -40.27 44.18 -5.00
CA GLY A 425 -39.46 44.81 -3.95
C GLY A 425 -38.38 43.89 -3.38
N PHE A 426 -37.23 43.79 -4.05
CA PHE A 426 -35.90 43.67 -3.41
C PHE A 426 -34.78 43.76 -4.46
N PHE A 427 -34.99 43.17 -5.63
CA PHE A 427 -33.96 43.02 -6.68
C PHE A 427 -33.63 44.28 -7.49
N SER A 428 -34.44 45.34 -7.46
CA SER A 428 -34.12 46.60 -8.16
C SER A 428 -33.15 47.49 -7.41
N LYS A 429 -32.90 47.27 -6.11
CA LYS A 429 -31.97 48.07 -5.31
C LYS A 429 -30.51 47.60 -5.41
N ILE A 430 -30.26 46.33 -5.69
CA ILE A 430 -28.90 45.78 -5.82
C ILE A 430 -28.30 46.10 -7.19
N LYS A 431 -29.13 46.17 -8.24
CA LYS A 431 -28.68 46.45 -9.61
C LYS A 431 -28.18 47.88 -9.82
N ASN A 432 -28.66 48.85 -9.03
CA ASN A 432 -28.18 50.25 -9.09
C ASN A 432 -26.92 50.51 -8.25
N MET A 433 -26.47 49.57 -7.42
CA MET A 433 -25.28 49.75 -6.57
C MET A 433 -23.98 49.25 -7.24
N MET A 434 -24.09 48.35 -8.23
CA MET A 434 -22.95 47.79 -8.97
C MET A 434 -22.63 48.53 -10.29
N ALA A 435 -23.52 49.40 -10.77
CA ALA A 435 -23.33 50.12 -12.04
C ALA A 435 -22.56 51.46 -11.89
N GLY A 436 -22.15 51.83 -10.68
CA GLY A 436 -21.45 53.11 -10.41
C GLY A 436 -19.98 52.98 -10.02
N LEU A 437 -19.37 51.80 -10.16
CA LEU A 437 -18.00 51.53 -9.71
C LEU A 437 -17.00 51.23 -10.84
N PHE A 438 -17.43 51.30 -12.10
CA PHE A 438 -16.54 51.21 -13.27
C PHE A 438 -17.11 52.10 -14.39
N ASP A 439 -16.70 53.37 -14.39
CA ASP A 439 -16.38 54.16 -15.59
C ASP A 439 -15.73 55.52 -15.19
N GLU A 440 -14.44 55.60 -15.55
CA GLU A 440 -13.42 56.67 -15.72
C GLU A 440 -13.60 58.10 -15.15
N ASP A 441 -12.61 58.56 -14.35
CA ASP A 441 -11.48 59.42 -14.80
C ASP A 441 -10.33 59.45 -13.75
#